data_AF-T0GNN5-F1
#
_entry.id   AF-T0GNN5-F1
#
_cell.length_a   1.000
_cell.length_b   1.000
_cell.length_c   1.000
_cell.angle_alpha   90.00
_cell.angle_beta   90.00
_cell.angle_gamma   90.00
#
_symmetry.space_group_name_H-M   'P 1'
#
loop_
_entity.id
_entity.type
_entity.pdbx_description
1 polymer ?
#
loop_
_entity_poly.entity_id
_entity_poly.type
_entity_poly.pdbx_seq_one_letter_code
_entity_poly.pdbx_strand_id
1 'polypeptide(L)' 'MNEPDVLEYPDSNKVTVFAGSAPGGEKAARSLELTVKKNAAVGYWEGEE' A
#
# COMPACT_ATOMS: atom_id res chain seq x y z
N MET A 1 12.31 7.04 4.70
CA MET A 1 12.16 5.95 3.72
C MET A 1 12.38 6.55 2.34
N ASN A 2 13.22 5.96 1.48
CA ASN A 2 13.50 6.54 0.15
C ASN A 2 12.46 6.12 -0.90
N GLU A 3 12.00 4.86 -0.84
CA GLU A 3 11.02 4.28 -1.76
C GLU A 3 9.93 3.55 -0.98
N PRO A 4 8.67 3.52 -1.46
CA PRO A 4 7.60 2.78 -0.81
C PRO A 4 7.90 1.28 -0.67
N ASP A 5 7.52 0.71 0.47
CA ASP A 5 7.61 -0.72 0.71
C ASP A 5 6.26 -1.39 0.40
N VAL A 6 6.30 -2.54 -0.28
CA VAL A 6 5.12 -3.33 -0.64
C VAL A 6 5.23 -4.71 0.00
N LEU A 7 4.22 -5.09 0.80
CA LEU A 7 4.14 -6.39 1.46
C LEU A 7 2.95 -7.19 0.94
N GLU A 8 3.16 -8.47 0.66
CA GLU A 8 2.09 -9.41 0.30
C GLU A 8 1.65 -10.24 1.50
N TYR A 9 0.34 -10.45 1.62
CA TYR A 9 -0.27 -11.39 2.55
C TYR A 9 -1.01 -12.49 1.75
N PRO A 10 -0.31 -13.60 1.40
CA PRO A 10 -0.87 -14.63 0.51
C PRO A 10 -2.08 -15.36 1.09
N ASP A 11 -2.08 -15.55 2.41
CA ASP A 11 -3.15 -16.21 3.18
C ASP A 11 -4.51 -15.49 3.07
N SER A 12 -4.48 -14.17 2.86
CA SER A 12 -5.67 -13.31 2.83
C SER A 12 -5.91 -12.61 1.50
N ASN A 13 -5.06 -12.89 0.50
CA ASN A 13 -5.03 -12.28 -0.83
C ASN A 13 -5.01 -10.75 -0.77
N LYS A 14 -4.10 -10.19 0.03
CA LYS A 14 -3.95 -8.75 0.23
C LYS A 14 -2.53 -8.27 -0.09
N VAL A 15 -2.43 -6.99 -0.39
CA VAL A 15 -1.16 -6.26 -0.45
C VAL A 15 -1.26 -5.02 0.42
N THR A 16 -0.15 -4.66 1.06
CA THR A 16 -0.02 -3.41 1.81
C THR A 16 1.10 -2.57 1.23
N VAL A 17 0.86 -1.27 1.11
CA VAL A 17 1.86 -0.27 0.71
C VAL A 17 2.11 0.68 1.87
N PHE A 18 3.37 0.91 2.19
CA PHE A 18 3.82 1.90 3.18
C PHE A 18 4.62 3.00 2.50
N ALA A 19 4.38 4.26 2.89
CA ALA A 19 5.23 5.39 2.51
C ALA A 19 5.53 6.33 3.69
N GLY A 20 6.59 7.12 3.56
CA GLY A 20 7.12 8.04 4.60
C GLY A 20 8.01 7.33 5.63
N SER A 21 7.49 6.26 6.23
CA SER A 21 8.16 5.47 7.28
C SER A 21 8.01 3.98 7.00
N ALA A 22 9.10 3.23 7.14
CA ALA A 22 9.15 1.80 6.83
C ALA A 22 8.24 0.96 7.76
N PRO A 23 7.91 -0.29 7.39
CA PRO A 23 7.30 -1.26 8.30
C PRO A 23 8.11 -1.36 9.61
N GLY A 24 7.42 -1.28 10.76
CA GLY A 24 8.07 -1.28 12.07
C GLY A 24 8.65 0.07 12.53
N GLY A 25 8.70 1.09 11.66
CA GLY A 25 9.06 2.46 12.01
C GLY A 25 7.96 3.24 12.73
N GLU A 26 8.21 4.52 12.96
CA GLU A 26 7.28 5.46 13.58
C GLU A 26 6.03 5.61 12.70
N LYS A 27 4.84 5.31 13.25
CA LYS A 27 3.60 5.23 12.47
C LYS A 27 3.07 6.59 12.07
N ALA A 28 3.22 7.63 12.89
CA ALA A 28 2.73 8.97 12.55
C ALA A 28 3.57 9.62 11.44
N ALA A 29 4.82 9.21 11.25
CA ALA A 29 5.64 9.57 10.09
C ALA A 29 5.24 8.87 8.78
N ARG A 30 4.22 8.01 8.77
CA ARG A 30 3.72 7.41 7.52
C ARG A 30 2.89 8.42 6.74
N SER A 31 3.27 8.68 5.51
CA SER A 31 2.44 9.44 4.57
C SER A 31 1.37 8.56 3.90
N LEU A 32 1.57 7.24 3.88
CA LEU A 32 0.62 6.27 3.35
C LEU A 32 0.71 4.95 4.11
N GLU A 33 -0.43 4.38 4.46
CA GLU A 33 -0.61 3.00 4.90
C GLU A 33 -1.90 2.48 4.26
N LEU A 34 -1.78 1.73 3.17
CA LEU A 34 -2.91 1.25 2.38
C LEU A 34 -2.88 -0.27 2.31
N THR A 35 -3.97 -0.94 2.70
CA THR A 35 -4.14 -2.39 2.54
C THR A 35 -5.34 -2.67 1.66
N VAL A 36 -5.12 -3.36 0.53
CA VAL A 36 -6.17 -3.69 -0.44
C VAL A 36 -6.14 -5.17 -0.79
N LYS A 37 -7.25 -5.67 -1.35
CA LYS A 37 -7.26 -6.99 -1.99
C LYS A 37 -6.35 -6.96 -3.22
N LYS A 38 -5.60 -8.05 -3.45
CA LYS A 38 -4.64 -8.13 -4.58
C LYS A 38 -5.30 -7.97 -5.95
N ASN A 39 -6.58 -8.28 -6.05
CA ASN A 39 -7.39 -8.15 -7.28
C ASN A 39 -8.27 -6.89 -7.31
N ALA A 40 -8.01 -5.90 -6.46
CA ALA A 40 -8.76 -4.63 -6.43
C ALA A 40 -8.21 -3.58 -7.41
N ALA A 41 -7.38 -3.98 -8.37
CA ALA A 41 -6.82 -3.05 -9.34
C ALA A 41 -7.94 -2.48 -10.22
N VAL A 42 -7.98 -1.15 -10.30
CA VAL A 42 -8.79 -0.39 -11.25
C VAL A 42 -7.91 0.07 -12.40
N GLY A 43 -8.52 0.31 -13.56
CA GLY A 43 -7.79 0.91 -14.69
C GLY A 43 -7.26 2.29 -14.31
N TYR A 44 -6.12 2.69 -14.86
CA TYR A 44 -5.55 4.02 -14.59
C TYR A 44 -6.56 5.15 -14.89
N TRP A 45 -7.35 5.00 -15.96
CA TRP A 45 -8.38 5.97 -16.37
C TRP A 45 -9.76 5.73 -15.73
N GLU A 46 -9.89 4.74 -14.86
CA GLU A 46 -11.18 4.37 -14.29
C GLU A 46 -11.63 5.42 -13.26
N GLY A 47 -12.72 6.12 -13.56
CA GLY A 47 -13.25 7.17 -12.68
C GLY A 47 -12.65 8.57 -12.90
N GLU A 48 -11.84 8.75 -13.95
CA GLU A 48 -11.41 10.08 -14.41
C GLU A 48 -12.41 10.63 -15.44
N GLU A 49 -13.01 11.80 -15.18
CA GLU A 49 -13.86 12.60 -16.09
C GLU A 49 -13.13 13.84 -16.63
#